data_AF-A0A5E4EQD9-F1
#
_entry.id   AF-A0A5E4EQD9-F1
#
_cell.length_a   1.000
_cell.length_b   1.000
_cell.length_c   1.000
_cell.angle_alpha   90.00
_cell.angle_beta   90.00
_cell.angle_gamma   90.00
#
_symmetry.space_group_name_H-M   'P 1'
#
loop_
_entity.id
_entity.type
_entity.pdbx_description
1 polymer ?
#
loop_
_entity_poly.entity_id
_entity_poly.type
_entity_poly.pdbx_seq_one_letter_code
_entity_poly.pdbx_strand_id
1 'polypeptide(L)'
;MTLQLQAPSFRVSISSFVSPLRRSTHRHVIRAQEKSVEIMRKFSEQYARKSGTYFCVDKGVTSVVIKGLADHKDSLGAPLCPCRHYDDKPAEAGQGFWNCPCVPMRER
;
A
#
# COMPACT_ATOMS: atom_id res chain seq x y z
N MET A 1 -65.06 -21.80 21.06
CA MET A 1 -65.49 -20.70 20.19
C MET A 1 -64.26 -20.15 19.50
N THR A 2 -64.04 -20.56 18.25
CA THR A 2 -62.95 -20.12 17.38
C THR A 2 -63.25 -18.72 16.85
N LEU A 3 -62.40 -17.75 17.17
CA LEU A 3 -62.44 -16.42 16.54
C LEU A 3 -61.18 -16.22 15.71
N GLN A 4 -61.36 -16.25 14.39
CA GLN A 4 -60.42 -15.75 13.40
C GLN A 4 -60.31 -14.23 13.56
N LEU A 5 -59.10 -13.68 13.44
CA LEU A 5 -58.95 -12.27 13.05
C LEU A 5 -57.75 -12.10 12.11
N GLN A 6 -57.97 -11.22 11.15
CA GLN A 6 -57.34 -11.12 9.84
C GLN A 6 -55.95 -10.47 9.89
N ALA A 7 -55.04 -10.94 9.04
CA ALA A 7 -53.75 -10.30 8.78
C ALA A 7 -53.94 -9.10 7.82
N PRO A 8 -53.43 -7.89 8.13
CA PRO A 8 -53.40 -6.80 7.18
C PRO A 8 -52.21 -6.92 6.23
N SER A 9 -52.51 -6.99 4.94
CA SER A 9 -51.54 -6.96 3.84
C SER A 9 -50.97 -5.55 3.67
N PHE A 10 -49.94 -5.21 4.43
CA PHE A 10 -49.16 -4.01 4.16
C PHE A 10 -48.18 -4.28 3.01
N ARG A 11 -48.54 -3.78 1.82
CA ARG A 11 -47.64 -3.71 0.66
C ARG A 11 -46.50 -2.74 1.00
N VAL A 12 -45.31 -3.27 1.25
CA VAL A 12 -44.09 -2.47 1.29
C VAL A 12 -43.69 -2.18 -0.15
N SER A 13 -43.85 -0.91 -0.56
CA SER A 13 -43.28 -0.38 -1.80
C SER A 13 -41.76 -0.38 -1.65
N ILE A 14 -41.07 -1.33 -2.30
CA ILE A 14 -39.61 -1.33 -2.42
C ILE A 14 -39.28 -0.25 -3.46
N SER A 15 -39.07 0.98 -2.97
CA SER A 15 -38.45 2.03 -3.77
C SER A 15 -37.06 1.57 -4.17
N SER A 16 -36.84 1.43 -5.47
CA SER A 16 -35.58 1.07 -6.12
C SER A 16 -34.52 2.16 -5.87
N PHE A 17 -34.01 2.24 -4.64
CA PHE A 17 -32.82 3.03 -4.34
C PHE A 17 -31.60 2.25 -4.78
N VAL A 18 -31.26 2.37 -6.07
CA VAL A 18 -29.92 2.10 -6.56
C VAL A 18 -29.00 3.11 -5.88
N SER A 19 -28.48 2.74 -4.71
CA SER A 19 -27.41 3.49 -4.06
C SER A 19 -26.19 3.37 -4.98
N PRO A 20 -25.58 4.47 -5.45
CA PRO A 20 -24.28 4.38 -6.08
C PRO A 20 -23.34 3.84 -5.02
N LEU A 21 -22.76 2.67 -5.26
CA LEU A 21 -21.53 2.25 -4.60
C LEU A 21 -20.51 3.37 -4.83
N ARG A 22 -20.44 4.35 -3.92
CA ARG A 22 -19.32 5.27 -3.81
C ARG A 22 -18.14 4.41 -3.39
N ARG A 23 -17.45 3.87 -4.40
CA ARG A 23 -16.11 3.30 -4.24
C ARG A 23 -15.22 4.47 -3.83
N SER A 24 -15.08 4.64 -2.52
CA SER A 24 -14.10 5.56 -1.93
C SER A 24 -12.72 5.05 -2.31
N THR A 25 -12.22 5.49 -3.46
CA THR A 25 -10.81 5.42 -3.77
C THR A 25 -10.13 6.49 -2.93
N HIS A 26 -9.98 6.23 -1.64
CA HIS A 26 -9.05 6.97 -0.80
C HIS A 26 -7.64 6.58 -1.25
N ARG A 27 -7.25 7.08 -2.42
CA ARG A 27 -5.94 6.87 -3.03
C ARG A 27 -4.98 7.65 -2.16
N HIS A 28 -4.34 6.97 -1.21
CA HIS A 28 -3.27 7.59 -0.43
C HIS A 28 -2.16 7.97 -1.41
N VAL A 29 -2.00 9.27 -1.64
CA VAL A 29 -0.99 9.80 -2.55
C VAL A 29 0.34 9.74 -1.80
N ILE A 30 1.14 8.72 -2.11
CA ILE A 30 2.56 8.65 -1.78
C ILE A 30 3.19 9.97 -2.27
N ARG A 31 3.83 10.76 -1.39
CA ARG A 31 4.34 12.12 -1.67
C ARG A 31 5.78 12.29 -1.17
N ALA A 32 6.70 11.55 -1.77
CA ALA A 32 8.15 11.81 -1.66
C ALA A 32 8.55 13.09 -2.38
N GLN A 33 9.66 13.66 -1.95
CA GLN A 33 10.36 14.68 -2.73
C GLN A 33 11.00 14.05 -3.97
N GLU A 34 10.95 14.77 -5.10
CA GLU A 34 11.57 14.35 -6.37
C GLU A 34 13.06 13.97 -6.20
N LYS A 35 13.77 14.69 -5.33
CA LYS A 35 15.17 14.40 -4.98
C LYS A 35 15.33 13.01 -4.36
N SER A 36 14.44 12.64 -3.43
CA SER A 36 14.49 11.35 -2.74
C SER A 36 14.11 10.19 -3.65
N VAL A 37 13.14 10.41 -4.55
CA VAL A 37 12.79 9.44 -5.58
C VAL A 37 13.99 9.18 -6.50
N GLU A 38 14.68 10.22 -6.95
CA GLU A 38 15.87 10.09 -7.80
C GLU A 38 17.03 9.38 -7.09
N ILE A 39 17.25 9.68 -5.81
CA ILE A 39 18.24 8.96 -4.98
C ILE A 39 17.89 7.47 -4.90
N MET A 40 16.62 7.13 -4.62
CA MET A 40 16.18 5.74 -4.52
C MET A 40 16.18 5.01 -5.87
N ARG A 41 15.95 5.72 -6.98
CA ARG A 41 16.09 5.17 -8.34
C ARG A 41 17.54 4.78 -8.63
N LYS A 42 18.49 5.70 -8.41
CA LYS A 42 19.92 5.44 -8.61
C LYS A 42 20.44 4.32 -7.71
N PHE A 43 20.02 4.31 -6.45
CA PHE A 43 20.31 3.22 -5.51
C PHE A 43 19.82 1.87 -6.05
N SER A 44 18.57 1.81 -6.52
CA SER A 44 17.98 0.57 -7.03
C SER A 44 18.74 0.05 -8.26
N GLU A 45 19.11 0.93 -9.18
CA GLU A 45 19.89 0.56 -10.38
C GLU A 45 21.31 0.11 -10.06
N GLN A 46 21.98 0.76 -9.13
CA GLN A 46 23.30 0.34 -8.66
C GLN A 46 23.22 -1.01 -7.95
N TYR A 47 22.22 -1.20 -7.09
CA TYR A 47 22.07 -2.44 -6.34
C TYR A 47 21.69 -3.62 -7.23
N ALA A 48 20.81 -3.41 -8.22
CA ALA A 48 20.48 -4.42 -9.24
C ALA A 48 21.73 -4.90 -10.00
N ARG A 49 22.55 -3.95 -10.47
CA ARG A 49 23.84 -4.26 -11.13
C ARG A 49 24.81 -5.00 -10.20
N LYS A 50 24.92 -4.58 -8.94
CA LYS A 50 25.82 -5.19 -7.96
C LYS A 50 25.42 -6.62 -7.58
N SER A 51 24.12 -6.87 -7.47
CA SER A 51 23.57 -8.17 -7.07
C SER A 51 23.26 -9.10 -8.25
N GLY A 52 23.42 -8.63 -9.50
CA GLY A 52 23.04 -9.40 -10.69
C GLY A 52 21.53 -9.64 -10.79
N THR A 53 20.72 -8.80 -10.14
CA THR A 53 19.26 -8.91 -10.14
C THR A 53 18.63 -7.95 -11.16
N TYR A 54 17.39 -8.23 -11.52
CA TYR A 54 16.67 -7.52 -12.57
C TYR A 54 15.37 -6.93 -12.01
N PHE A 55 14.93 -5.82 -12.58
CA PHE A 55 13.62 -5.26 -12.27
C PHE A 55 12.49 -6.10 -12.87
N CYS A 56 11.29 -5.93 -12.31
CA CYS A 56 10.09 -6.52 -12.86
C CYS A 56 9.85 -6.03 -14.30
N VAL A 57 9.27 -6.90 -15.14
CA VAL A 57 8.85 -6.56 -16.51
C VAL A 57 7.84 -5.40 -16.53
N ASP A 58 7.00 -5.32 -15.50
CA ASP A 58 6.13 -4.17 -15.28
C ASP A 58 6.88 -3.07 -14.52
N LYS A 59 7.16 -1.98 -15.26
CA LYS A 59 7.84 -0.80 -14.71
C LYS A 59 6.99 -0.09 -13.65
N GLY A 60 5.67 -0.22 -13.69
CA GLY A 60 4.76 0.36 -12.71
C GLY A 60 5.03 -0.18 -11.29
N VAL A 61 5.30 -1.48 -11.17
CA VAL A 61 5.66 -2.12 -9.90
C VAL A 61 6.95 -1.50 -9.35
N THR A 62 7.98 -1.41 -10.19
CA THR A 62 9.28 -0.83 -9.82
C THR A 62 9.13 0.63 -9.38
N SER A 63 8.34 1.43 -10.13
CA SER A 63 8.09 2.83 -9.79
C SER A 63 7.36 3.01 -8.44
N VAL A 64 6.34 2.19 -8.15
CA VAL A 64 5.60 2.27 -6.89
C VAL A 64 6.51 1.91 -5.71
N VAL A 65 7.35 0.88 -5.85
CA VAL A 65 8.29 0.48 -4.79
C VAL A 65 9.34 1.55 -4.54
N ILE A 66 9.96 2.10 -5.59
CA ILE A 66 10.95 3.18 -5.46
C ILE A 66 10.34 4.39 -4.77
N LYS A 67 9.10 4.75 -5.14
CA LYS A 67 8.39 5.87 -4.54
C LYS A 67 8.09 5.62 -3.06
N GLY A 68 7.59 4.43 -2.71
CA GLY A 68 7.35 4.07 -1.31
C GLY A 68 8.62 4.05 -0.45
N LEU A 69 9.74 3.59 -1.02
CA LEU A 69 11.05 3.66 -0.36
C LEU A 69 11.51 5.11 -0.13
N ALA A 70 11.27 5.99 -1.10
CA ALA A 70 11.58 7.41 -0.98
C ALA A 70 10.72 8.10 0.09
N ASP A 71 9.42 7.80 0.13
CA ASP A 71 8.50 8.33 1.15
C ASP A 71 8.93 7.93 2.56
N HIS A 72 9.31 6.66 2.77
CA HIS A 72 9.82 6.20 4.06
C HIS A 72 11.17 6.83 4.40
N LYS A 73 12.04 7.07 3.41
CA LYS A 73 13.29 7.80 3.62
C LYS A 73 13.03 9.24 4.08
N ASP A 74 12.05 9.92 3.50
CA ASP A 74 11.71 11.30 3.84
C ASP A 74 11.03 11.41 5.22
N SER A 75 10.18 10.44 5.57
CA SER A 75 9.39 10.46 6.81
C SER A 75 10.08 9.82 8.01
N LEU A 76 10.82 8.73 7.82
CA LEU A 76 11.48 7.95 8.88
C LEU A 76 13.00 8.14 8.90
N GLY A 77 13.57 8.80 7.89
CA GLY A 77 15.02 8.94 7.71
C GLY A 77 15.69 7.71 7.06
N ALA A 78 14.99 6.59 6.94
CA ALA A 78 15.50 5.34 6.38
C ALA A 78 14.53 4.71 5.37
N PRO A 79 15.03 4.07 4.30
CA PRO A 79 14.20 3.50 3.24
C PRO A 79 13.58 2.15 3.67
N LEU A 80 12.66 2.19 4.62
CA LEU A 80 11.95 1.02 5.14
C LEU A 80 11.13 0.34 4.03
N CYS A 81 11.11 -1.00 3.95
CA CYS A 81 10.44 -1.73 2.86
C CYS A 81 8.92 -1.38 2.80
N PRO A 82 8.41 -0.85 1.67
CA PRO A 82 7.03 -0.37 1.55
C PRO A 82 6.00 -1.48 1.33
N CYS A 83 6.45 -2.70 1.03
CA CYS A 83 5.59 -3.85 0.73
C CYS A 83 5.19 -4.65 1.98
N ARG A 84 5.49 -4.15 3.18
CA ARG A 84 5.13 -4.80 4.44
C ARG A 84 4.29 -3.86 5.31
N HIS A 85 3.47 -4.48 6.15
CA HIS A 85 2.82 -3.81 7.26
C HIS A 85 3.73 -3.88 8.50
N TYR A 86 3.72 -2.83 9.30
CA TYR A 86 4.47 -2.70 10.54
C TYR A 86 3.57 -2.06 11.59
N ASP A 87 3.65 -2.55 12.82
CA ASP A 87 2.93 -1.95 13.96
C ASP A 87 3.57 -0.61 14.36
N ASP A 88 4.92 -0.56 14.41
CA ASP A 88 5.71 0.64 14.70
C ASP A 88 6.79 0.84 13.63
N LYS A 89 6.50 1.70 12.64
CA LYS A 89 7.44 2.01 11.55
C LYS A 89 8.73 2.69 12.05
N PRO A 90 8.70 3.71 12.92
CA PRO A 90 9.91 4.28 13.51
C PRO A 90 10.82 3.26 14.20
N ALA A 91 10.26 2.35 15.01
CA ALA A 91 11.05 1.34 15.70
C ALA A 91 11.76 0.39 14.72
N GLU A 92 11.05 -0.08 13.70
CA GLU A 92 11.59 -0.97 12.66
C GLU A 92 12.64 -0.27 11.78
N ALA A 93 12.42 1.00 11.46
CA ALA A 93 13.39 1.82 10.75
C ALA A 93 14.68 2.02 11.56
N GLY A 94 14.57 2.15 12.89
CA GLY A 94 15.70 2.21 13.82
C GLY A 94 16.46 0.89 13.94
N GLN A 95 15.76 -0.25 13.98
CA GLN A 95 16.38 -1.57 14.01
C GLN A 95 17.09 -1.92 12.69
N GLY A 96 16.49 -1.51 11.57
CA GLY A 96 17.12 -1.59 10.24
C GLY A 96 17.10 -2.98 9.59
N PHE A 97 16.43 -3.96 10.16
CA PHE A 97 16.25 -5.28 9.55
C PHE A 97 15.55 -5.18 8.18
N TRP A 98 14.51 -4.32 8.11
CA TRP A 98 13.70 -4.09 6.92
C TRP A 98 14.08 -2.84 6.10
N ASN A 99 15.15 -2.15 6.48
CA ASN A 99 15.67 -1.03 5.70
C ASN A 99 16.30 -1.56 4.40
N CYS A 100 15.90 -0.98 3.27
CA CYS A 100 16.36 -1.42 1.96
C CYS A 100 17.88 -1.14 1.77
N PRO A 101 18.69 -2.13 1.35
CA PRO A 101 18.33 -3.51 1.04
C PRO A 101 18.17 -4.34 2.32
N CYS A 102 17.00 -4.94 2.54
CA CYS A 102 16.68 -5.64 3.78
C CYS A 102 17.55 -6.89 3.99
N VAL A 103 17.61 -7.39 5.23
CA VAL A 103 18.39 -8.60 5.59
C VAL A 103 18.15 -9.75 4.60
N PRO A 104 16.89 -10.12 4.28
CA PRO A 104 16.59 -11.07 3.21
C PRO A 104 17.32 -10.85 1.89
N MET A 105 17.30 -9.62 1.36
CA MET A 105 17.88 -9.31 0.06
C MET A 105 19.41 -9.41 0.06
N ARG A 106 20.04 -9.25 1.22
CA ARG A 106 21.50 -9.29 1.37
C ARG A 106 22.04 -10.71 1.52
N GLU A 107 21.24 -11.61 2.09
CA GLU A 107 21.69 -12.94 2.51
C GLU A 107 21.22 -14.08 1.58
N ARG A 108 20.21 -13.84 0.75
CA ARG A 108 19.61 -14.84 -0.16
C ARG A 108 19.07 -14.19 -1.43
#